data_AF-A0A2D8ESG5-F1
#
_entry.id   AF-A0A2D8ESG5-F1
#
_cell.length_a   1.000
_cell.length_b   1.000
_cell.length_c   1.000
_cell.angle_alpha   90.00
_cell.angle_beta   90.00
_cell.angle_gamma   90.00
#
_symmetry.space_group_name_H-M   'P 1'
#
loop_
_entity.id
_entity.type
_entity.pdbx_description
1 polymer ?
#
loop_
_entity_poly.entity_id
_entity_poly.type
_entity_poly.pdbx_seq_one_letter_code
_entity_poly.pdbx_strand_id
1 'polypeptide(L)'
;MWFTLGKLALKTGAQIYQNKKRAQVLESEAEVKYLERACKGEVELKKIEHKRMSSDLKDEFCLILLSLPLLILAYSVFFGDQALQERVDYFFEKFENLPFWYQGLVIGAFSTILGIRGVSAIKKK
;
A
#
# COMPACT_ATOMS: atom_id res chain seq x y z
N MET A 1 22.48 40.46 4.98
CA MET A 1 21.47 39.55 5.56
C MET A 1 21.22 38.29 4.72
N TRP A 2 21.33 38.30 3.38
CA TRP A 2 21.17 37.07 2.57
C TRP A 2 22.34 36.09 2.60
N PHE A 3 23.59 36.56 2.66
CA PHE A 3 24.77 35.67 2.76
C PHE A 3 24.82 34.86 4.08
N THR A 4 24.32 35.42 5.18
CA THR A 4 24.23 34.73 6.48
C THR A 4 23.16 33.65 6.48
N LEU A 5 22.03 33.88 5.82
CA LEU A 5 20.96 32.89 5.65
C LEU A 5 21.40 31.76 4.71
N GLY A 6 22.12 32.04 3.63
CA GLY A 6 22.67 31.02 2.73
C GLY A 6 23.71 30.12 3.43
N LYS A 7 24.60 30.68 4.25
CA LYS A 7 25.55 29.88 5.05
C LYS A 7 24.85 29.03 6.11
N LEU A 8 23.78 29.55 6.73
CA LEU A 8 22.97 28.78 7.68
C LEU A 8 22.26 27.62 6.96
N ALA A 9 21.62 27.88 5.81
CA ALA A 9 20.96 26.86 5.01
C ALA A 9 21.91 25.78 4.50
N LEU A 10 23.12 26.13 4.07
CA LEU A 10 24.14 25.15 3.67
C LEU A 10 24.66 24.34 4.86
N LYS A 11 24.87 24.96 6.01
CA LYS A 11 25.31 24.27 7.24
C LYS A 11 24.23 23.34 7.77
N THR A 12 22.97 23.78 7.77
CA THR A 12 21.81 22.96 8.14
C THR A 12 21.58 21.84 7.13
N GLY A 13 21.72 22.10 5.83
CA GLY A 13 21.65 21.07 4.78
C GLY A 13 22.74 20.00 4.92
N ALA A 14 23.98 20.42 5.20
CA ALA A 14 25.09 19.50 5.48
C ALA A 14 24.86 18.67 6.75
N GLN A 15 24.32 19.27 7.81
CA GLN A 15 23.98 18.56 9.05
C GLN A 15 22.84 17.55 8.83
N ILE A 16 21.81 17.89 8.06
CA ILE A 16 20.72 16.97 7.71
C ILE A 16 21.26 15.77 6.92
N TYR A 17 22.16 16.02 5.96
CA TYR A 17 22.78 14.95 5.18
C TYR A 17 23.63 14.01 6.06
N GLN A 18 24.47 14.59 6.94
CA GLN A 18 25.26 13.80 7.89
C GLN A 18 24.38 13.00 8.85
N ASN A 19 23.30 13.59 9.33
CA ASN A 19 22.35 12.90 10.21
C ASN A 19 21.64 11.76 9.49
N LYS A 20 21.25 11.91 8.22
CA LYS A 20 20.66 10.84 7.41
C LYS A 20 21.63 9.67 7.23
N LYS A 21 22.91 9.96 6.99
CA LYS A 21 23.95 8.93 6.90
C LYS A 21 24.18 8.22 8.24
N ARG A 22 24.24 8.96 9.34
CA ARG A 22 24.35 8.38 10.69
C ARG A 22 23.12 7.53 11.05
N ALA A 23 21.92 7.97 10.68
CA ALA A 23 20.70 7.21 10.89
C ALA A 23 20.72 5.86 10.16
N GLN A 24 21.20 5.82 8.91
CA GLN A 24 21.36 4.58 8.15
C GLN A 24 22.36 3.61 8.79
N VAL A 25 23.47 4.12 9.31
CA VAL A 25 24.47 3.29 10.01
C VAL A 25 23.89 2.73 11.30
N LEU A 26 23.22 3.55 12.10
CA LEU A 26 22.58 3.13 13.35
C LEU A 26 21.45 2.12 13.10
N GLU A 27 20.68 2.29 12.03
CA GLU A 27 19.64 1.34 11.61
C GLU A 27 20.27 -0.02 11.26
N SER A 28 21.36 -0.02 10.48
CA SER A 28 22.12 -1.24 10.17
C SER A 28 22.67 -1.91 11.43
N GLU A 29 23.25 -1.16 12.36
CA GLU A 29 23.75 -1.71 13.62
C GLU A 29 22.63 -2.27 14.50
N ALA A 30 21.47 -1.61 14.53
CA ALA A 30 20.30 -2.08 15.25
C ALA A 30 19.74 -3.36 14.65
N GLU A 31 19.75 -3.50 13.32
CA GLU A 31 19.37 -4.74 12.63
C GLU A 31 20.32 -5.89 12.98
N VAL A 32 21.63 -5.67 12.94
CA VAL A 32 22.63 -6.70 13.31
C VAL A 32 22.44 -7.15 14.75
N LYS A 33 22.34 -6.22 15.71
CA LYS A 33 22.12 -6.57 17.13
C LYS A 33 20.81 -7.30 17.36
N TYR A 34 19.75 -6.95 16.62
CA TYR A 34 18.48 -7.65 16.70
C TYR A 34 18.58 -9.08 16.17
N LEU A 35 19.25 -9.29 15.02
CA LEU A 35 19.48 -10.61 14.44
C LEU A 35 20.36 -11.48 15.34
N GLU A 36 21.41 -10.90 15.96
CA GLU A 36 22.24 -11.61 16.94
C GLU A 36 21.42 -12.11 18.14
N ARG A 37 20.52 -11.28 18.68
CA ARG A 37 19.62 -11.68 19.78
C ARG A 37 18.62 -12.74 19.35
N ALA A 38 18.14 -12.66 18.12
CA ALA A 38 17.24 -13.66 17.56
C ALA A 38 17.95 -15.01 17.34
N CYS A 39 19.19 -15.01 16.84
CA CYS A 39 20.02 -16.21 16.72
C CYS A 39 20.32 -16.85 18.09
N LYS A 40 20.43 -16.04 19.14
CA LYS A 40 20.56 -16.50 20.54
C LYS A 40 19.25 -17.02 21.13
N GLY A 41 18.13 -16.89 20.42
CA GLY A 41 16.80 -17.31 20.89
C GLY A 41 16.16 -16.38 21.92
N GLU A 42 16.73 -15.19 22.16
CA GLU A 42 16.22 -14.21 23.13
C GLU A 42 14.99 -13.45 22.59
N VAL A 43 14.81 -13.43 21.26
CA VAL A 43 13.73 -12.68 20.59
C VAL A 43 13.18 -13.49 19.42
N GLU A 44 11.85 -13.59 19.31
CA GLU A 44 11.18 -14.16 18.14
C GLU A 44 11.42 -13.27 16.89
N LEU A 45 11.81 -13.89 15.76
CA LEU A 45 12.04 -13.22 14.48
C LEU A 45 10.74 -12.69 13.84
N LYS A 46 10.13 -11.65 14.43
CA LYS A 46 8.91 -11.01 13.89
C LYS A 46 9.21 -9.98 12.78
N LYS A 47 10.45 -9.50 12.66
CA LYS A 47 10.82 -8.40 11.75
C LYS A 47 10.91 -8.75 10.26
N ILE A 48 10.93 -10.04 9.90
CA ILE A 48 11.09 -10.44 8.49
C ILE A 48 9.80 -10.21 7.68
N GLU A 49 8.65 -10.09 8.34
CA GLU A 49 7.36 -9.88 7.67
C GLU A 49 7.13 -8.41 7.28
N HIS A 50 7.54 -7.45 8.13
CA HIS A 50 7.27 -6.04 7.87
C HIS A 50 8.09 -5.44 6.71
N LYS A 51 9.34 -5.87 6.50
CA LYS A 51 10.13 -5.45 5.31
C LYS A 51 9.62 -6.06 4.01
N ARG A 52 8.88 -7.17 4.08
CA ARG A 52 8.30 -7.87 2.92
C ARG A 52 6.92 -7.33 2.52
N MET A 53 6.42 -6.33 3.25
CA MET A 53 5.27 -5.51 2.86
C MET A 53 5.68 -4.34 1.96
N SER A 54 6.88 -4.40 1.37
CA SER A 54 7.35 -3.47 0.35
C SER A 54 6.51 -3.67 -0.91
N SER A 55 5.44 -2.86 -1.04
CA SER A 55 4.66 -2.64 -2.27
C SER A 55 4.72 -3.81 -3.24
N ASP A 56 3.95 -4.85 -2.96
CA ASP A 56 3.88 -5.98 -3.88
C ASP A 56 3.36 -5.42 -5.21
N LEU A 57 4.14 -5.53 -6.29
CA LEU A 57 3.70 -5.13 -7.64
C LEU A 57 2.32 -5.74 -8.00
N LYS A 58 2.01 -6.87 -7.34
CA LYS A 58 0.72 -7.55 -7.41
C LYS A 58 -0.43 -6.71 -6.86
N ASP A 59 -0.22 -5.99 -5.76
CA ASP A 59 -1.25 -5.15 -5.13
C ASP A 59 -1.58 -3.96 -6.03
N GLU A 60 -0.58 -3.32 -6.61
CA GLU A 60 -0.75 -2.22 -7.57
C GLU A 60 -1.44 -2.68 -8.87
N PHE A 61 -1.05 -3.85 -9.39
CA PHE A 61 -1.70 -4.43 -10.57
C PHE A 61 -3.17 -4.76 -10.31
N CYS A 62 -3.48 -5.37 -9.16
CA CYS A 62 -4.86 -5.64 -8.76
C CYS A 62 -5.67 -4.37 -8.52
N LEU A 63 -5.05 -3.31 -7.97
CA LEU A 63 -5.70 -2.01 -7.79
C LEU A 63 -6.07 -1.37 -9.14
N ILE A 64 -5.19 -1.46 -10.13
CA ILE A 64 -5.48 -0.99 -11.50
C ILE A 64 -6.61 -1.80 -12.12
N LEU A 65 -6.56 -3.14 -11.98
CA LEU A 65 -7.58 -4.03 -12.53
C LEU A 65 -8.97 -3.75 -11.90
N LEU A 66 -9.01 -3.48 -10.59
CA LEU A 66 -10.21 -3.10 -9.86
C LEU A 66 -10.75 -1.72 -10.27
N SER A 67 -9.85 -0.74 -10.41
CA SER A 67 -10.25 0.64 -10.68
C SER A 67 -10.67 0.87 -12.13
N LEU A 68 -10.25 0.01 -13.08
CA LEU A 68 -10.62 0.08 -14.49
C LEU A 68 -12.14 0.22 -14.74
N PRO A 69 -13.01 -0.70 -14.30
CA PRO A 69 -14.45 -0.57 -14.53
C PRO A 69 -15.05 0.68 -13.86
N LEU A 70 -14.54 1.09 -12.69
CA LEU A 70 -14.97 2.32 -12.02
C LEU A 70 -14.58 3.58 -12.80
N LEU A 71 -13.38 3.60 -13.39
CA LEU A 71 -12.91 4.71 -14.22
C LEU A 71 -13.69 4.80 -15.53
N ILE A 72 -13.99 3.66 -16.14
CA ILE A 72 -14.80 3.59 -17.37
C ILE A 72 -16.23 4.07 -17.09
N LEU A 73 -16.81 3.69 -15.95
CA LEU A 73 -18.12 4.21 -15.50
C LEU A 73 -18.08 5.72 -15.26
N ALA A 74 -17.06 6.21 -14.54
CA ALA A 74 -16.91 7.64 -14.30
C ALA A 74 -16.80 8.40 -15.64
N TYR A 75 -16.01 7.87 -16.57
CA TYR A 75 -15.87 8.42 -17.91
C TYR A 75 -17.23 8.45 -18.65
N SER A 76 -18.00 7.36 -18.65
CA SER A 76 -19.30 7.32 -19.32
C SER A 76 -20.28 8.34 -18.74
N VAL A 77 -20.26 8.55 -17.42
CA VAL A 77 -21.10 9.55 -16.74
C VAL A 77 -20.69 10.99 -17.09
N PHE A 78 -19.39 11.29 -17.11
CA PHE A 78 -18.92 12.66 -17.41
C PHE A 78 -19.07 13.04 -18.88
N PHE A 79 -18.89 12.08 -19.79
CA PHE A 79 -18.94 12.33 -21.24
C PHE A 79 -20.28 11.94 -21.90
N GLY A 80 -21.21 11.37 -21.14
CA GLY A 80 -22.57 11.04 -21.61
C GLY A 80 -22.64 9.89 -22.62
N ASP A 81 -21.66 8.97 -22.61
CA ASP A 81 -21.65 7.82 -23.52
C ASP A 81 -22.51 6.66 -22.96
N GLN A 82 -23.75 6.58 -23.44
CA GLN A 82 -24.70 5.53 -23.05
C GLN A 82 -24.22 4.11 -23.40
N ALA A 83 -23.49 3.93 -24.51
CA ALA A 83 -23.03 2.61 -24.92
C ALA A 83 -21.94 2.08 -23.99
N LEU A 84 -21.11 2.96 -23.44
CA LEU A 84 -20.14 2.59 -22.40
C LEU A 84 -20.82 2.23 -21.08
N GLN A 85 -21.87 2.97 -20.71
CA GLN A 85 -22.64 2.69 -19.50
C GLN A 85 -23.30 1.30 -19.56
N GLU A 86 -23.96 0.96 -20.67
CA GLU A 86 -24.59 -0.36 -20.86
C GLU A 86 -23.60 -1.52 -20.75
N ARG A 87 -22.37 -1.34 -21.25
CA ARG A 87 -21.32 -2.38 -21.15
C ARG A 87 -20.83 -2.56 -19.72
N VAL A 88 -20.74 -1.49 -18.95
CA VAL A 88 -20.35 -1.55 -17.55
C VAL A 88 -21.47 -2.18 -16.72
N ASP A 89 -22.72 -1.81 -16.97
CA ASP A 89 -23.88 -2.40 -16.31
C ASP A 89 -23.96 -3.92 -16.60
N TYR A 90 -23.75 -4.32 -17.86
CA TYR A 90 -23.66 -5.73 -18.23
C TYR A 90 -22.53 -6.48 -17.52
N PHE A 91 -21.38 -5.84 -17.32
CA PHE A 91 -20.29 -6.42 -16.53
C PHE A 91 -20.71 -6.70 -15.08
N PHE A 92 -21.35 -5.72 -14.42
CA PHE A 92 -21.83 -5.89 -13.05
C PHE A 92 -22.95 -6.92 -12.95
N GLU A 93 -23.87 -6.99 -13.92
CA GLU A 93 -24.90 -8.03 -14.00
C GLU A 93 -24.28 -9.43 -14.09
N LYS A 94 -23.25 -9.62 -14.93
CA LYS A 94 -22.53 -10.89 -15.01
C LYS A 94 -21.75 -11.21 -13.73
N PHE A 95 -21.20 -10.20 -13.07
CA PHE A 95 -20.52 -10.36 -11.79
C PHE A 95 -21.50 -10.77 -10.67
N GLU A 96 -22.70 -10.18 -10.64
CA GLU A 96 -23.76 -10.51 -9.68
C GLU A 96 -24.28 -11.95 -9.86
N ASN A 97 -24.28 -12.45 -11.09
CA ASN A 97 -24.64 -13.83 -11.39
C ASN A 97 -23.60 -14.88 -10.95
N LEU A 98 -22.43 -14.47 -10.45
CA LEU A 98 -21.42 -15.39 -9.94
C LEU A 98 -21.81 -15.97 -8.58
N PRO A 99 -21.32 -17.18 -8.22
CA PRO A 99 -21.55 -17.74 -6.90
C PRO A 99 -21.09 -16.80 -5.76
N PHE A 100 -21.88 -16.73 -4.69
CA PHE A 100 -21.63 -15.81 -3.57
C PHE A 100 -20.26 -15.98 -2.91
N TRP A 101 -19.72 -17.21 -2.84
CA TRP A 101 -18.38 -17.46 -2.31
C TRP A 101 -17.29 -16.77 -3.14
N TYR A 102 -17.48 -16.70 -4.46
CA TYR A 102 -16.53 -16.07 -5.38
C TYR A 102 -16.59 -14.55 -5.28
N GLN A 103 -17.80 -13.99 -5.21
CA GLN A 103 -18.00 -12.56 -4.92
C GLN A 103 -17.33 -12.15 -3.61
N GLY A 104 -17.50 -12.97 -2.56
CA GLY A 104 -16.86 -12.77 -1.26
C GLY A 104 -15.33 -12.80 -1.32
N LEU A 105 -14.74 -13.70 -2.12
CA LEU A 105 -13.28 -13.73 -2.34
C LEU A 105 -12.79 -12.47 -3.05
N VAL A 106 -13.51 -12.02 -4.08
CA VAL A 106 -13.17 -10.82 -4.83
C VAL A 106 -13.26 -9.57 -3.95
N ILE A 107 -14.34 -9.42 -3.18
CA ILE A 107 -14.51 -8.33 -2.20
C ILE A 107 -13.44 -8.41 -1.10
N GLY A 108 -13.13 -9.63 -0.62
CA GLY A 108 -12.09 -9.86 0.38
C GLY A 108 -10.70 -9.43 -0.11
N ALA A 109 -10.34 -9.78 -1.35
CA ALA A 109 -9.11 -9.34 -1.99
C ALA A 109 -9.05 -7.81 -2.12
N PHE A 110 -10.16 -7.15 -2.48
CA PHE A 110 -10.22 -5.69 -2.52
C PHE A 110 -10.06 -5.05 -1.14
N SER A 111 -10.67 -5.61 -0.10
CA SER A 111 -10.51 -5.11 1.27
C SER A 111 -9.05 -5.20 1.73
N THR A 112 -8.35 -6.29 1.41
CA THR A 112 -6.94 -6.46 1.79
C THR A 112 -6.02 -5.48 1.05
N ILE A 113 -6.27 -5.23 -0.24
CA ILE A 113 -5.46 -4.33 -1.06
C ILE A 113 -5.65 -2.87 -0.64
N LEU A 114 -6.89 -2.44 -0.38
CA LEU A 114 -7.20 -1.06 0.02
C LEU A 114 -6.73 -0.73 1.46
N GLY A 115 -6.15 -1.69 2.19
CA GLY A 115 -5.70 -1.50 3.56
C GLY A 115 -6.85 -1.25 4.55
N ILE A 116 -8.09 -1.29 4.09
CA ILE A 116 -9.28 -1.26 4.93
C ILE A 116 -9.31 -2.62 5.62
N ARG A 117 -9.02 -2.65 6.93
CA ARG A 117 -9.17 -3.83 7.81
C ARG A 117 -10.67 -4.20 8.00
N GLY A 118 -11.45 -4.17 6.93
CA GLY A 118 -12.91 -4.17 6.91
C GLY A 118 -13.58 -5.53 7.12
N VAL A 119 -12.82 -6.62 7.22
CA VAL A 119 -13.37 -7.97 7.46
C VAL A 119 -12.97 -8.53 8.83
N SER A 120 -12.35 -7.73 9.71
CA SER A 120 -12.21 -8.12 11.12
C SER A 120 -13.44 -7.79 11.97
N ALA A 121 -14.41 -7.03 11.43
CA ALA A 121 -15.65 -6.65 12.12
C ALA A 121 -16.83 -7.64 11.91
N ILE A 122 -16.69 -8.66 11.04
CA ILE A 122 -17.79 -9.58 10.67
C ILE A 122 -17.81 -10.87 11.54
N LYS A 123 -17.03 -10.91 12.63
CA LYS A 123 -17.10 -12.02 13.59
C LYS A 123 -17.25 -11.53 15.02
N LYS A 124 -18.44 -11.02 15.34
CA LYS A 124 -18.97 -11.05 16.71
C LYS A 124 -20.50 -11.17 16.68
N LYS A 125 -20.97 -12.40 16.52
CA LYS A 125 -22.22 -12.89 17.11
C LYS A 125 -21.90 -14.20 17.80
#